data_AF-A0A949E323-F1
#
_entry.id   AF-A0A949E323-F1
#
_cell.length_a   1.000
_cell.length_b   1.000
_cell.length_c   1.000
_cell.angle_alpha   90.00
_cell.angle_beta   90.00
_cell.angle_gamma   90.00
#
_symmetry.space_group_name_H-M   'P 1'
#
loop_
_entity.id
_entity.type
_entity.pdbx_description
1 polymer ?
#
loop_
_entity_poly.entity_id
_entity_poly.type
_entity_poly.pdbx_seq_one_letter_code
_entity_poly.pdbx_strand_id
1 'polypeptide(L)'
;MKKVIWIFLFFLKNITPTDYPIAGNDRRVNAFVTIATSTFNAGDTISVGNPSDDTGYQGLCWLKTRLDTNATGSGYIKVATPLPVYTGLYLSDWNVLDIHKDLFLSADCQLRRSGKISCGAETRSESALILLGYFNLNDKTLTFTNSESTVDQPAFIDGNGNVIDFSNGGSITFDTGPRGELKIRNTVLKNVGQNGINIATGSLTLDNVTLELRDNNPFMNSPATLNLYGDVVVTGSYNFGIGGPCNFYDDAKLYIDKGVTFVIGTNAAFNFYGTKTGGIHFNGCNIYIANKDLILNEGSIFFENGIRVIDNNSYNAIVIGSNCNAQSLATARISLESAATFSVL
;
A
#
# COMPACT_ATOMS: atom_id res chain seq x y z
N MET A 1 40.92 -7.03 19.40
CA MET A 1 40.40 -5.65 19.49
C MET A 1 39.06 -5.58 18.77
N LYS A 2 37.98 -5.72 19.54
CA LYS A 2 36.58 -5.52 19.12
C LYS A 2 36.06 -4.36 19.99
N LYS A 3 35.11 -3.58 19.47
CA LYS A 3 34.38 -2.46 20.12
C LYS A 3 34.83 -1.04 19.72
N VAL A 4 34.64 -0.67 18.46
CA VAL A 4 34.17 0.67 18.05
C VAL A 4 33.53 0.47 16.68
N ILE A 5 32.21 0.67 16.56
CA ILE A 5 31.32 0.82 15.36
C ILE A 5 29.92 0.30 15.78
N TRP A 6 29.42 0.76 16.92
CA TRP A 6 28.04 0.55 17.38
C TRP A 6 27.43 1.86 17.91
N ILE A 7 28.04 3.00 17.62
CA ILE A 7 27.64 4.31 18.17
C ILE A 7 26.97 5.21 17.11
N PHE A 8 27.05 4.87 15.82
CA PHE A 8 26.37 5.66 14.78
C PHE A 8 24.91 5.26 14.49
N LEU A 9 24.42 4.13 15.04
CA LEU A 9 23.06 3.64 14.81
C LEU A 9 22.04 4.02 15.92
N PHE A 10 22.49 4.67 17.00
CA PHE A 10 21.59 5.02 18.12
C PHE A 10 21.08 6.46 18.13
N PHE A 11 21.60 7.34 17.27
CA PHE A 11 21.17 8.75 17.24
C PHE A 11 19.97 9.06 16.33
N LEU A 12 19.43 8.07 15.60
CA LEU A 12 18.16 8.21 14.85
C LEU A 12 16.98 7.47 15.50
N LYS A 13 17.18 6.82 16.66
CA LYS A 13 16.12 6.13 17.42
C LYS A 13 15.62 6.86 18.66
N ASN A 14 16.17 8.04 18.94
CA ASN A 14 15.66 8.95 19.96
C ASN A 14 15.05 10.18 19.29
N ILE A 15 13.97 9.98 18.53
CA ILE A 15 12.85 10.90 18.68
C ILE A 15 12.38 10.61 20.10
N THR A 16 12.94 11.34 21.07
CA THR A 16 12.34 11.40 22.41
C THR A 16 10.84 11.60 22.20
N PRO A 17 9.94 10.87 22.90
CA PRO A 17 8.57 11.32 22.98
C PRO A 17 8.67 12.75 23.49
N THR A 18 8.38 13.74 22.65
CA THR A 18 8.35 15.13 23.08
C THR A 18 7.31 15.12 24.19
N ASP A 19 7.76 15.29 25.44
CA ASP A 19 6.90 15.14 26.61
C ASP A 19 5.67 16.03 26.39
N TYR A 20 4.56 15.34 26.17
CA TYR A 20 3.31 15.93 25.79
C TYR A 20 2.70 16.58 27.04
N PRO A 21 2.10 17.77 26.98
CA PRO A 21 1.40 18.31 28.13
C PRO A 21 0.26 17.36 28.54
N ILE A 22 0.42 16.76 29.72
CA ILE A 22 -0.39 15.67 30.31
C ILE A 22 -1.75 16.20 30.82
N ALA A 23 -1.92 17.51 30.95
CA ALA A 23 -3.14 18.12 31.50
C ALA A 23 -4.03 18.73 30.41
N GLY A 24 -5.33 18.38 30.44
CA GLY A 24 -6.37 18.88 29.52
C GLY A 24 -6.65 20.40 29.57
N ASN A 25 -5.85 21.16 30.33
CA ASN A 25 -6.04 22.58 30.58
C ASN A 25 -4.89 23.43 30.00
N ASP A 26 -3.90 22.81 29.36
CA ASP A 26 -2.84 23.54 28.68
C ASP A 26 -3.41 24.21 27.43
N ARG A 27 -3.34 25.54 27.34
CA ARG A 27 -3.90 26.33 26.23
C ARG A 27 -3.25 26.05 24.87
N ARG A 28 -2.30 25.11 24.81
CA ARG A 28 -1.69 24.52 23.60
C ARG A 28 -2.42 23.26 23.11
N VAL A 29 -3.56 22.93 23.71
CA VAL A 29 -4.29 21.68 23.53
C VAL A 29 -5.77 21.98 23.29
N ASN A 30 -6.11 22.31 22.05
CA ASN A 30 -7.41 22.08 21.38
C ASN A 30 -7.49 23.00 20.16
N ALA A 31 -6.97 22.54 19.03
CA ALA A 31 -7.20 23.18 17.75
C ALA A 31 -8.05 22.23 16.90
N PHE A 32 -9.32 22.57 16.73
CA PHE A 32 -10.10 22.10 15.59
C PHE A 32 -9.73 22.99 14.42
N VAL A 33 -8.85 22.53 13.55
CA VAL A 33 -8.66 23.23 12.28
C VAL A 33 -9.70 22.71 11.30
N THR A 34 -10.81 23.45 11.18
CA THR A 34 -11.52 23.51 9.92
C THR A 34 -10.67 24.41 9.03
N ILE A 35 -10.02 23.89 7.99
CA ILE A 35 -9.37 24.73 6.98
C ILE A 35 -10.51 25.30 6.11
N ALA A 36 -11.31 26.17 6.70
CA ALA A 36 -12.35 26.94 6.03
C ALA A 36 -11.71 28.24 5.54
N THR A 37 -11.97 28.58 4.29
CA THR A 37 -11.59 29.85 3.64
C THR A 37 -12.30 31.08 4.23
N SER A 38 -12.88 31.00 5.42
CA SER A 38 -13.45 32.16 6.11
C SER A 38 -13.50 31.97 7.63
N THR A 39 -12.86 32.94 8.32
CA THR A 39 -12.87 33.25 9.76
C THR A 39 -12.11 32.30 10.71
N PHE A 40 -10.85 32.65 10.98
CA PHE A 40 -10.01 32.08 12.05
C PHE A 40 -10.17 32.87 13.36
N ASN A 41 -10.09 32.19 14.51
CA ASN A 41 -10.12 32.83 15.84
C ASN A 41 -8.72 33.30 16.26
N ALA A 42 -8.66 34.28 17.17
CA ALA A 42 -7.41 34.81 17.71
C ALA A 42 -6.64 33.74 18.50
N GLY A 43 -5.49 33.31 17.96
CA GLY A 43 -4.60 32.33 18.58
C GLY A 43 -4.14 31.19 17.66
N ASP A 44 -4.82 31.02 16.52
CA ASP A 44 -4.42 30.06 15.48
C ASP A 44 -3.36 30.69 14.55
N THR A 45 -2.28 29.96 14.25
CA THR A 45 -1.30 30.38 13.23
C THR A 45 -1.36 29.40 12.06
N ILE A 46 -2.03 29.79 10.99
CA ILE A 46 -2.02 29.11 9.70
C ILE A 46 -1.55 30.16 8.69
N SER A 47 -0.45 29.88 7.99
CA SER A 47 -0.04 30.70 6.86
C SER A 47 -0.96 30.39 5.68
N VAL A 48 -2.05 31.14 5.54
CA VAL A 48 -2.93 31.06 4.38
C VAL A 48 -2.36 31.99 3.30
N GLY A 49 -1.64 31.42 2.33
CA GLY A 49 -1.22 32.15 1.14
C GLY A 49 -2.44 32.50 0.27
N ASN A 50 -2.40 33.65 -0.37
CA ASN A 50 -3.34 34.05 -1.41
C ASN A 50 -3.23 33.04 -2.58
N PRO A 51 -4.34 32.49 -3.14
CA PRO A 51 -4.28 31.49 -4.20
C PRO A 51 -3.58 31.94 -5.49
N SER A 52 -3.23 33.22 -5.63
CA SER A 52 -2.54 33.79 -6.79
C SER A 52 -1.02 33.93 -6.62
N ASP A 53 -0.46 33.67 -5.44
CA ASP A 53 0.95 33.92 -5.17
C ASP A 53 1.73 32.62 -4.89
N ASP A 54 2.49 32.15 -5.88
CA ASP A 54 3.46 31.03 -5.84
C ASP A 54 4.61 31.21 -4.81
N THR A 55 4.50 32.16 -3.88
CA THR A 55 5.60 32.57 -2.98
C THR A 55 5.24 32.60 -1.49
N GLY A 56 4.03 32.20 -1.10
CA GLY A 56 3.57 32.22 0.31
C GLY A 56 3.91 30.95 1.10
N TYR A 57 5.13 30.82 1.61
CA TYR A 57 5.62 29.60 2.27
C TYR A 57 5.38 29.49 3.79
N GLN A 58 4.97 28.26 4.18
CA GLN A 58 5.46 27.45 5.31
C GLN A 58 5.06 27.81 6.76
N GLY A 59 4.34 26.89 7.39
CA GLY A 59 4.30 26.74 8.85
C GLY A 59 4.19 25.25 9.22
N LEU A 60 4.89 24.82 10.27
CA LEU A 60 4.69 23.49 10.86
C LEU A 60 3.37 23.53 11.65
N CYS A 61 2.35 22.81 11.20
CA CYS A 61 1.12 22.63 11.96
C CYS A 61 1.09 21.22 12.58
N TRP A 62 0.73 21.12 13.86
CA TRP A 62 0.60 19.86 14.59
C TRP A 62 -0.86 19.69 15.01
N LEU A 63 -1.51 18.58 14.64
CA LEU A 63 -2.92 18.35 14.93
C LEU A 63 -3.11 17.24 15.98
N LYS A 64 -3.37 17.67 17.22
CA LYS A 64 -3.54 16.80 18.40
C LYS A 64 -4.78 15.91 18.34
N THR A 65 -5.83 16.30 17.63
CA THR A 65 -7.12 15.56 17.64
C THR A 65 -7.52 15.11 16.24
N ARG A 66 -7.75 16.04 15.31
CA ARG A 66 -8.20 15.69 13.95
C ARG A 66 -7.78 16.71 12.90
N LEU A 67 -7.69 16.25 11.65
CA LEU A 67 -7.66 17.10 10.45
C LEU A 67 -9.04 17.03 9.78
N ASP A 68 -9.69 18.17 9.58
CA ASP A 68 -11.02 18.25 8.96
C ASP A 68 -11.05 19.24 7.79
N THR A 69 -11.35 18.73 6.60
CA THR A 69 -11.42 19.51 5.36
C THR A 69 -12.87 19.87 4.98
N ASN A 70 -13.80 19.93 5.95
CA ASN A 70 -15.23 20.20 5.74
C ASN A 70 -15.57 21.68 5.44
N ALA A 71 -14.99 22.25 4.39
CA ALA A 71 -15.38 23.59 3.90
C ALA A 71 -16.52 23.48 2.86
N THR A 72 -17.41 24.47 2.85
CA THR A 72 -18.39 24.67 1.78
C THR A 72 -17.68 25.25 0.54
N GLY A 73 -17.27 24.38 -0.38
CA GLY A 73 -16.57 24.76 -1.61
C GLY A 73 -15.69 23.63 -2.12
N SER A 74 -15.42 23.60 -3.43
CA SER A 74 -14.43 22.70 -4.03
C SER A 74 -13.07 23.40 -4.09
N GLY A 75 -12.01 22.76 -3.64
CA GLY A 75 -10.67 23.33 -3.70
C GLY A 75 -9.56 22.45 -3.12
N TYR A 76 -8.36 23.04 -3.07
CA TYR A 76 -7.13 22.40 -2.60
C TYR A 76 -6.71 22.91 -1.24
N ILE A 77 -6.27 21.99 -0.40
CA ILE A 77 -5.59 22.30 0.85
C ILE A 77 -4.14 21.85 0.69
N LYS A 78 -3.26 22.80 0.39
CA LYS A 78 -1.83 22.54 0.19
C LYS A 78 -1.11 22.45 1.53
N VAL A 79 -0.48 21.32 1.80
CA VAL A 79 0.30 21.06 3.03
C VAL A 79 1.77 20.90 2.65
N ALA A 80 2.55 21.96 2.83
CA ALA A 80 3.96 22.04 2.46
C ALA A 80 4.93 21.72 3.60
N THR A 81 4.43 21.21 4.72
CA THR A 81 5.23 20.82 5.89
C THR A 81 4.76 19.45 6.41
N PRO A 82 5.65 18.66 7.04
CA PRO A 82 5.26 17.47 7.77
C PRO A 82 4.05 17.71 8.68
N LEU A 83 2.98 16.93 8.49
CA LEU A 83 1.73 17.10 9.25
C LEU A 83 1.44 15.86 10.09
N PRO A 84 1.52 15.91 11.43
CA PRO A 84 1.06 14.83 12.29
C PRO A 84 -0.44 14.93 12.61
N VAL A 85 -1.17 13.82 12.46
CA VAL A 85 -2.61 13.67 12.72
C VAL A 85 -2.85 12.54 13.73
N TYR A 86 -3.39 12.86 14.90
CA TYR A 86 -3.39 11.91 16.02
C TYR A 86 -4.56 10.93 16.10
N THR A 87 -5.81 11.38 15.91
CA THR A 87 -6.99 10.55 16.26
C THR A 87 -7.94 10.30 15.09
N GLY A 88 -7.94 11.15 14.08
CA GLY A 88 -8.86 10.98 12.97
C GLY A 88 -8.59 11.90 11.79
N LEU A 89 -8.72 11.33 10.60
CA LEU A 89 -8.65 12.03 9.34
C LEU A 89 -10.09 12.19 8.80
N TYR A 90 -10.53 13.44 8.65
CA TYR A 90 -11.87 13.81 8.17
C TYR A 90 -11.72 14.50 6.81
N LEU A 91 -11.40 13.72 5.78
CA LEU A 91 -11.32 14.23 4.41
C LEU A 91 -12.72 14.45 3.87
N SER A 92 -12.89 15.45 3.00
CA SER A 92 -14.13 15.76 2.30
C SER A 92 -13.99 15.26 0.86
N ASP A 93 -15.07 14.78 0.25
CA ASP A 93 -15.06 14.44 -1.19
C ASP A 93 -14.96 15.68 -2.09
N TRP A 94 -15.30 16.84 -1.54
CA TRP A 94 -15.31 18.14 -2.22
C TRP A 94 -13.94 18.81 -2.26
N ASN A 95 -13.05 18.47 -1.33
CA ASN A 95 -11.71 19.06 -1.21
C ASN A 95 -10.65 17.99 -1.39
N VAL A 96 -9.49 18.39 -1.91
CA VAL A 96 -8.32 17.51 -2.00
C VAL A 96 -7.26 18.01 -1.03
N LEU A 97 -6.81 17.13 -0.15
CA LEU A 97 -5.63 17.38 0.67
C LEU A 97 -4.38 17.15 -0.18
N ASP A 98 -3.78 18.23 -0.65
CA ASP A 98 -2.59 18.20 -1.50
C ASP A 98 -1.33 18.23 -0.62
N ILE A 99 -0.69 17.06 -0.47
CA ILE A 99 0.48 16.87 0.37
C ILE A 99 1.78 17.10 -0.44
N HIS A 100 2.47 18.18 -0.11
CA HIS A 100 3.79 18.55 -0.66
C HIS A 100 4.95 18.07 0.24
N LYS A 101 4.60 17.52 1.41
CA LYS A 101 5.46 16.83 2.38
C LYS A 101 4.67 15.70 3.05
N ASP A 102 5.39 14.87 3.81
CA ASP A 102 4.82 13.70 4.46
C ASP A 102 3.67 14.01 5.43
N LEU A 103 2.62 13.20 5.37
CA LEU A 103 1.50 13.20 6.30
C LEU A 103 1.68 12.05 7.28
N PHE A 104 1.97 12.35 8.54
CA PHE A 104 2.18 11.38 9.60
C PHE A 104 0.85 11.06 10.30
N LEU A 105 0.36 9.84 10.18
CA LEU A 105 -0.78 9.35 10.94
C LEU A 105 -0.27 8.76 12.26
N SER A 106 -0.57 9.41 13.38
CA SER A 106 -0.15 8.96 14.70
C SER A 106 -0.87 7.66 15.12
N ALA A 107 -0.48 7.09 16.27
CA ALA A 107 -1.07 5.90 16.85
C ALA A 107 -2.61 5.88 16.83
N ASP A 108 -3.16 4.78 16.30
CA ASP A 108 -4.60 4.47 16.24
C ASP A 108 -5.46 5.53 15.53
N CYS A 109 -4.92 6.07 14.43
CA CYS A 109 -5.66 6.96 13.55
C CYS A 109 -6.75 6.20 12.77
N GLN A 110 -7.80 6.90 12.39
CA GLN A 110 -8.89 6.33 11.60
C GLN A 110 -9.42 7.32 10.57
N LEU A 111 -9.81 6.79 9.42
CA LEU A 111 -10.54 7.55 8.42
C LEU A 111 -12.00 7.69 8.88
N ARG A 112 -12.41 8.92 9.19
CA ARG A 112 -13.74 9.22 9.72
C ARG A 112 -14.73 9.62 8.63
N ARG A 113 -14.23 10.04 7.48
CA ARG A 113 -15.01 10.42 6.30
C ARG A 113 -14.18 10.14 5.04
N SER A 114 -14.84 9.62 4.01
CA SER A 114 -14.22 9.41 2.71
C SER A 114 -13.72 10.72 2.12
N GLY A 115 -12.63 10.67 1.36
CA GLY A 115 -12.17 11.85 0.65
C GLY A 115 -10.82 11.63 -0.01
N LYS A 116 -10.23 12.75 -0.45
CA LYS A 116 -9.16 12.74 -1.44
C LYS A 116 -7.85 13.30 -0.89
N ILE A 117 -6.75 12.63 -1.24
CA ILE A 117 -5.37 13.11 -1.07
C ILE A 117 -4.72 13.18 -2.45
N SER A 118 -3.92 14.21 -2.69
CA SER A 118 -3.01 14.28 -3.83
C SER A 118 -1.58 14.43 -3.33
N CYS A 119 -0.62 13.84 -4.02
CA CYS A 119 0.80 14.07 -3.76
C CYS A 119 1.27 15.17 -4.71
N GLY A 120 1.60 16.33 -4.15
CA GLY A 120 1.74 17.58 -4.90
C GLY A 120 2.74 17.53 -6.05
N ALA A 121 2.43 18.26 -7.13
CA ALA A 121 3.12 18.15 -8.42
C ALA A 121 4.49 18.84 -8.50
N GLU A 122 4.82 19.74 -7.57
CA GLU A 122 5.87 20.74 -7.83
C GLU A 122 7.07 20.73 -6.87
N THR A 123 7.01 20.07 -5.71
CA THR A 123 8.01 20.35 -4.66
C THR A 123 8.86 19.16 -4.18
N ARG A 124 8.42 17.90 -4.32
CA ARG A 124 9.25 16.67 -4.20
C ARG A 124 8.54 15.46 -4.79
N SER A 125 9.29 14.60 -5.47
CA SER A 125 8.82 13.35 -6.10
C SER A 125 8.37 12.24 -5.12
N GLU A 126 8.31 12.48 -3.81
CA GLU A 126 8.27 11.41 -2.78
C GLU A 126 7.49 11.78 -1.50
N SER A 127 6.45 12.61 -1.55
CA SER A 127 5.59 12.82 -0.37
C SER A 127 4.82 11.54 -0.04
N ALA A 128 4.81 11.12 1.23
CA ALA A 128 4.15 9.89 1.65
C ALA A 128 3.11 10.09 2.76
N LEU A 129 2.11 9.20 2.77
CA LEU A 129 1.32 8.93 3.96
C LEU A 129 2.09 7.95 4.85
N ILE A 130 2.55 8.40 6.02
CA ILE A 130 3.40 7.60 6.92
C ILE A 130 2.60 7.23 8.16
N LEU A 131 2.50 5.93 8.44
CA LEU A 131 1.83 5.42 9.64
C LEU A 131 2.82 5.37 10.81
N LEU A 132 2.39 5.84 11.97
CA LEU A 132 3.09 5.70 13.26
C LEU A 132 2.31 4.78 14.22
N GLY A 133 1.23 4.18 13.75
CA GLY A 133 0.45 3.15 14.44
C GLY A 133 -0.68 2.62 13.57
N TYR A 134 -1.64 1.93 14.17
CA TYR A 134 -2.78 1.33 13.48
C TYR A 134 -3.59 2.37 12.70
N PHE A 135 -3.99 2.06 11.46
CA PHE A 135 -4.86 2.91 10.66
C PHE A 135 -6.13 2.16 10.24
N ASN A 136 -7.28 2.59 10.76
CA ASN A 136 -8.58 1.99 10.42
C ASN A 136 -9.29 2.80 9.32
N LEU A 137 -9.60 2.18 8.19
CA LEU A 137 -10.38 2.83 7.12
C LEU A 137 -11.88 2.90 7.44
N ASN A 138 -12.34 2.22 8.49
CA ASN A 138 -13.75 2.02 8.80
C ASN A 138 -14.52 1.52 7.58
N ASP A 139 -15.64 2.14 7.23
CA ASP A 139 -16.45 1.94 6.03
C ASP A 139 -16.18 3.03 4.97
N LYS A 140 -15.01 3.69 5.04
CA LYS A 140 -14.68 4.88 4.26
C LYS A 140 -13.63 4.61 3.18
N THR A 141 -13.64 5.46 2.17
CA THR A 141 -12.71 5.39 1.03
C THR A 141 -11.67 6.49 1.10
N LEU A 142 -10.40 6.11 1.11
CA LEU A 142 -9.28 7.02 0.89
C LEU A 142 -8.92 7.02 -0.60
N THR A 143 -9.12 8.14 -1.28
CA THR A 143 -8.80 8.26 -2.70
C THR A 143 -7.50 9.04 -2.89
N PHE A 144 -6.52 8.43 -3.55
CA PHE A 144 -5.36 9.13 -4.09
C PHE A 144 -5.68 9.62 -5.49
N THR A 145 -5.53 10.91 -5.76
CA THR A 145 -5.93 11.53 -7.03
C THR A 145 -4.90 12.52 -7.55
N ASN A 146 -4.84 12.69 -8.87
CA ASN A 146 -4.08 13.75 -9.52
C ASN A 146 -5.03 14.90 -9.85
N SER A 147 -5.00 15.92 -9.03
CA SER A 147 -6.06 16.92 -9.02
C SER A 147 -5.66 18.21 -9.74
N GLU A 148 -4.36 18.52 -9.84
CA GLU A 148 -3.85 19.72 -10.53
C GLU A 148 -2.85 19.44 -11.67
N SER A 149 -2.41 18.19 -11.87
CA SER A 149 -1.31 17.88 -12.79
C SER A 149 -1.72 17.04 -13.99
N THR A 150 -1.18 17.39 -15.17
CA THR A 150 -1.13 16.52 -16.35
C THR A 150 -0.02 15.47 -16.25
N VAL A 151 0.79 15.51 -15.20
CA VAL A 151 1.90 14.59 -14.95
C VAL A 151 1.41 13.48 -14.02
N ASP A 152 1.54 12.24 -14.48
CA ASP A 152 1.29 11.05 -13.66
C ASP A 152 2.29 11.02 -12.48
N GLN A 153 1.85 11.43 -11.28
CA GLN A 153 2.66 11.34 -10.06
C GLN A 153 2.40 10.05 -9.29
N PRO A 154 3.44 9.39 -8.75
CA PRO A 154 3.25 8.28 -7.84
C PRO A 154 2.71 8.75 -6.48
N ALA A 155 1.88 7.91 -5.84
CA ALA A 155 1.46 8.09 -4.46
C ALA A 155 2.13 7.05 -3.57
N PHE A 156 2.54 7.46 -2.37
CA PHE A 156 3.28 6.62 -1.44
C PHE A 156 2.54 6.44 -0.11
N ILE A 157 2.44 5.20 0.34
CA ILE A 157 2.02 4.84 1.69
C ILE A 157 3.16 4.04 2.34
N ASP A 158 3.69 4.57 3.44
CA ASP A 158 4.65 3.87 4.28
C ASP A 158 3.98 3.42 5.57
N GLY A 159 3.76 2.12 5.71
CA GLY A 159 3.17 1.57 6.93
C GLY A 159 4.11 1.62 8.12
N ASN A 160 5.43 1.73 7.92
CA ASN A 160 6.43 1.72 8.98
C ASN A 160 6.22 0.56 10.00
N GLY A 161 5.89 -0.62 9.48
CA GLY A 161 5.59 -1.84 10.24
C GLY A 161 4.17 -1.91 10.83
N ASN A 162 3.30 -0.94 10.57
CA ASN A 162 1.94 -0.89 11.13
C ASN A 162 0.90 -1.55 10.22
N VAL A 163 -0.36 -1.48 10.65
CA VAL A 163 -1.50 -2.13 10.00
C VAL A 163 -2.41 -1.08 9.37
N ILE A 164 -2.87 -1.33 8.15
CA ILE A 164 -4.03 -0.68 7.54
C ILE A 164 -5.18 -1.68 7.53
N ASP A 165 -6.29 -1.34 8.19
CA ASP A 165 -7.41 -2.24 8.37
C ASP A 165 -8.64 -1.89 7.52
N PHE A 166 -9.08 -2.86 6.73
CA PHE A 166 -10.24 -2.82 5.84
C PHE A 166 -11.46 -3.54 6.42
N SER A 167 -11.39 -4.05 7.67
CA SER A 167 -12.41 -4.92 8.31
C SER A 167 -13.84 -4.40 8.23
N ASN A 168 -14.04 -3.08 8.20
CA ASN A 168 -15.35 -2.45 8.23
C ASN A 168 -15.85 -2.02 6.83
N GLY A 169 -15.25 -2.53 5.75
CA GLY A 169 -15.67 -2.25 4.37
C GLY A 169 -15.03 -1.03 3.73
N GLY A 170 -14.05 -0.43 4.40
CA GLY A 170 -13.27 0.68 3.87
C GLY A 170 -12.40 0.26 2.68
N SER A 171 -11.91 1.25 1.95
CA SER A 171 -11.13 1.03 0.74
C SER A 171 -10.09 2.12 0.49
N ILE A 172 -9.08 1.78 -0.31
CA ILE A 172 -8.15 2.71 -0.92
C ILE A 172 -8.40 2.70 -2.42
N THR A 173 -8.66 3.87 -3.00
CA THR A 173 -8.80 4.05 -4.44
C THR A 173 -7.62 4.85 -4.96
N PHE A 174 -7.06 4.42 -6.08
CA PHE A 174 -6.03 5.16 -6.80
C PHE A 174 -6.55 5.60 -8.17
N ASP A 175 -6.62 6.92 -8.37
CA ASP A 175 -7.22 7.57 -9.53
C ASP A 175 -6.37 8.76 -9.99
N THR A 176 -5.16 8.44 -10.46
CA THR A 176 -4.15 9.43 -10.87
C THR A 176 -3.87 9.40 -12.38
N GLY A 177 -4.50 8.49 -13.13
CA GLY A 177 -4.27 8.31 -14.56
C GLY A 177 -3.44 7.05 -14.91
N PRO A 178 -3.33 6.75 -16.22
CA PRO A 178 -2.86 5.45 -16.71
C PRO A 178 -1.38 5.15 -16.50
N ARG A 179 -0.55 6.14 -16.15
CA ARG A 179 0.86 5.90 -15.84
C ARG A 179 1.20 6.20 -14.37
N GLY A 180 0.20 6.49 -13.55
CA GLY A 180 0.40 6.64 -12.12
C GLY A 180 0.74 5.31 -11.46
N GLU A 181 1.34 5.42 -10.28
CA GLU A 181 1.71 4.28 -9.44
C GLU A 181 1.28 4.53 -7.99
N LEU A 182 0.59 3.56 -7.37
CA LEU A 182 0.43 3.53 -5.92
C LEU A 182 1.50 2.61 -5.35
N LYS A 183 2.41 3.14 -4.53
CA LYS A 183 3.40 2.34 -3.80
C LYS A 183 3.02 2.23 -2.33
N ILE A 184 2.86 0.99 -1.86
CA ILE A 184 2.59 0.66 -0.45
C ILE A 184 3.75 -0.16 0.08
N ARG A 185 4.32 0.25 1.21
CA ARG A 185 5.47 -0.45 1.80
C ARG A 185 5.39 -0.68 3.30
N ASN A 186 6.14 -1.67 3.78
CA ASN A 186 6.39 -1.95 5.20
C ASN A 186 5.08 -1.97 6.01
N THR A 187 4.09 -2.76 5.60
CA THR A 187 2.76 -2.72 6.21
C THR A 187 2.06 -4.06 6.20
N VAL A 188 1.09 -4.22 7.10
CA VAL A 188 0.08 -5.27 7.01
C VAL A 188 -1.21 -4.65 6.50
N LEU A 189 -1.69 -5.10 5.34
CA LEU A 189 -3.02 -4.78 4.84
C LEU A 189 -3.97 -5.86 5.33
N LYS A 190 -4.75 -5.52 6.34
CA LYS A 190 -5.62 -6.45 7.04
C LYS A 190 -7.02 -6.47 6.43
N ASN A 191 -7.57 -7.67 6.23
CA ASN A 191 -8.93 -7.88 5.75
C ASN A 191 -9.21 -7.30 4.36
N VAL A 192 -8.24 -7.42 3.45
CA VAL A 192 -8.36 -6.95 2.06
C VAL A 192 -9.39 -7.82 1.32
N GLY A 193 -10.47 -7.20 0.84
CA GLY A 193 -11.49 -7.85 0.01
C GLY A 193 -11.46 -7.38 -1.45
N GLN A 194 -12.46 -7.79 -2.24
CA GLN A 194 -12.58 -7.53 -3.69
C GLN A 194 -12.50 -6.04 -4.08
N ASN A 195 -12.78 -5.12 -3.15
CA ASN A 195 -12.72 -3.67 -3.36
C ASN A 195 -11.83 -2.96 -2.33
N GLY A 196 -10.99 -3.70 -1.60
CA GLY A 196 -10.14 -3.12 -0.56
C GLY A 196 -9.16 -2.11 -1.15
N ILE A 197 -8.47 -2.48 -2.23
CA ILE A 197 -7.60 -1.58 -2.99
C ILE A 197 -8.07 -1.59 -4.43
N ASN A 198 -8.48 -0.43 -4.92
CA ASN A 198 -9.02 -0.25 -6.26
C ASN A 198 -8.10 0.66 -7.08
N ILE A 199 -7.46 0.10 -8.10
CA ILE A 199 -6.53 0.81 -8.98
C ILE A 199 -7.12 0.76 -10.38
N ALA A 200 -7.96 1.75 -10.70
CA ALA A 200 -8.70 1.76 -11.96
C ALA A 200 -7.77 1.84 -13.18
N THR A 201 -6.66 2.58 -13.03
CA THR A 201 -5.61 2.72 -14.04
C THR A 201 -4.24 2.84 -13.34
N GLY A 202 -3.16 2.50 -14.05
CA GLY A 202 -1.80 2.54 -13.49
C GLY A 202 -1.32 1.23 -12.85
N SER A 203 -0.28 1.33 -12.02
CA SER A 203 0.37 0.20 -11.34
C SER A 203 0.23 0.23 -9.82
N LEU A 204 0.29 -0.96 -9.21
CA LEU A 204 0.48 -1.14 -7.77
C LEU A 204 1.90 -1.62 -7.52
N THR A 205 2.56 -1.02 -6.54
CA THR A 205 3.83 -1.52 -6.02
C THR A 205 3.68 -1.92 -4.57
N LEU A 206 4.00 -3.17 -4.26
CA LEU A 206 4.03 -3.71 -2.91
C LEU A 206 5.49 -3.97 -2.51
N ASP A 207 5.90 -3.41 -1.38
CA ASP A 207 7.28 -3.48 -0.88
C ASP A 207 7.31 -3.90 0.59
N ASN A 208 7.68 -5.15 0.89
CA ASN A 208 7.62 -5.70 2.26
C ASN A 208 6.22 -5.59 2.88
N VAL A 209 5.23 -6.25 2.28
CA VAL A 209 3.80 -6.12 2.61
C VAL A 209 3.18 -7.48 2.94
N THR A 210 2.40 -7.56 4.01
CA THR A 210 1.52 -8.72 4.27
C THR A 210 0.07 -8.37 3.92
N LEU A 211 -0.60 -9.26 3.17
CA LEU A 211 -2.00 -9.18 2.79
C LEU A 211 -2.78 -10.26 3.53
N GLU A 212 -3.66 -9.88 4.45
CA GLU A 212 -4.64 -10.79 5.07
C GLU A 212 -5.96 -10.66 4.31
N LEU A 213 -6.35 -11.71 3.59
CA LEU A 213 -7.54 -11.68 2.73
C LEU A 213 -8.84 -11.86 3.53
N ARG A 214 -9.89 -11.11 3.16
CA ARG A 214 -11.27 -11.28 3.67
C ARG A 214 -12.26 -11.76 2.61
N ASP A 215 -11.90 -11.64 1.34
CA ASP A 215 -12.73 -12.04 0.21
C ASP A 215 -11.84 -12.43 -0.97
N ASN A 216 -12.45 -13.00 -1.99
CA ASN A 216 -11.77 -13.47 -3.18
C ASN A 216 -11.33 -12.32 -4.08
N ASN A 217 -10.15 -12.51 -4.67
CA ASN A 217 -9.68 -11.82 -5.86
C ASN A 217 -9.54 -10.29 -5.70
N PRO A 218 -8.84 -9.79 -4.66
CA PRO A 218 -8.65 -8.34 -4.48
C PRO A 218 -7.96 -7.67 -5.67
N PHE A 219 -7.18 -8.42 -6.46
CA PHE A 219 -6.41 -7.89 -7.57
C PHE A 219 -6.67 -8.50 -8.96
N MET A 220 -7.78 -9.24 -9.12
CA MET A 220 -7.99 -10.00 -10.35
C MET A 220 -8.26 -9.10 -11.57
N ASN A 221 -8.90 -7.94 -11.36
CA ASN A 221 -9.26 -7.00 -12.42
C ASN A 221 -8.52 -5.65 -12.34
N SER A 222 -7.58 -5.53 -11.41
CA SER A 222 -6.86 -4.30 -11.06
C SER A 222 -5.74 -4.68 -10.11
N PRO A 223 -4.50 -4.18 -10.21
CA PRO A 223 -3.99 -3.15 -11.12
C PRO A 223 -3.70 -3.68 -12.53
N ALA A 224 -3.39 -2.76 -13.47
CA ALA A 224 -2.89 -3.13 -14.79
C ALA A 224 -1.50 -3.78 -14.72
N THR A 225 -0.70 -3.44 -13.70
CA THR A 225 0.60 -4.06 -13.42
C THR A 225 0.83 -4.08 -11.91
N LEU A 226 1.31 -5.22 -11.41
CA LEU A 226 1.74 -5.41 -10.03
C LEU A 226 3.27 -5.47 -9.99
N ASN A 227 3.91 -4.62 -9.19
CA ASN A 227 5.35 -4.65 -8.96
C ASN A 227 5.61 -5.08 -7.52
N LEU A 228 6.58 -5.97 -7.34
CA LEU A 228 6.95 -6.52 -6.03
C LEU A 228 8.39 -6.16 -5.71
N TYR A 229 8.60 -5.59 -4.53
CA TYR A 229 9.89 -5.37 -3.89
C TYR A 229 9.88 -6.08 -2.53
N GLY A 230 11.01 -6.68 -2.14
CA GLY A 230 11.09 -7.43 -0.88
C GLY A 230 10.04 -8.54 -0.74
N ASP A 231 9.68 -8.87 0.49
CA ASP A 231 8.77 -9.99 0.78
C ASP A 231 7.29 -9.52 0.78
N VAL A 232 6.48 -10.10 -0.10
CA VAL A 232 5.03 -9.93 -0.12
C VAL A 232 4.34 -11.23 0.29
N VAL A 233 3.65 -11.21 1.42
CA VAL A 233 3.05 -12.41 2.03
C VAL A 233 1.54 -12.34 1.91
N VAL A 234 0.91 -13.39 1.39
CA VAL A 234 -0.55 -13.49 1.23
C VAL A 234 -1.08 -14.61 2.12
N THR A 235 -1.99 -14.26 3.02
CA THR A 235 -2.57 -15.19 4.01
C THR A 235 -4.10 -15.18 3.99
N GLY A 236 -4.71 -16.20 4.61
CA GLY A 236 -6.15 -16.39 4.70
C GLY A 236 -6.62 -17.63 3.93
N SER A 237 -7.94 -17.73 3.71
CA SER A 237 -8.56 -18.89 3.04
C SER A 237 -9.28 -18.52 1.73
N TYR A 238 -8.88 -17.40 1.13
CA TYR A 238 -9.53 -16.81 -0.03
C TYR A 238 -8.63 -16.88 -1.27
N ASN A 239 -9.20 -16.49 -2.40
CA ASN A 239 -8.48 -16.45 -3.67
C ASN A 239 -7.63 -15.18 -3.79
N PHE A 240 -6.37 -15.34 -4.19
CA PHE A 240 -5.49 -14.24 -4.59
C PHE A 240 -5.22 -14.35 -6.09
N GLY A 241 -5.78 -13.44 -6.87
CA GLY A 241 -5.67 -13.46 -8.33
C GLY A 241 -4.73 -12.38 -8.87
N ILE A 242 -3.90 -12.74 -9.86
CA ILE A 242 -3.11 -11.79 -10.65
C ILE A 242 -3.65 -11.78 -12.08
N GLY A 243 -4.22 -10.65 -12.50
CA GLY A 243 -4.85 -10.49 -13.82
C GLY A 243 -3.90 -10.07 -14.94
N GLY A 244 -2.92 -9.22 -14.65
CA GLY A 244 -1.98 -8.64 -15.60
C GLY A 244 -0.51 -8.96 -15.28
N PRO A 245 0.46 -8.24 -15.88
CA PRO A 245 1.87 -8.38 -15.58
C PRO A 245 2.18 -8.22 -14.08
N CYS A 246 3.00 -9.13 -13.57
CA CYS A 246 3.58 -9.12 -12.22
C CYS A 246 5.10 -9.11 -12.33
N ASN A 247 5.74 -8.07 -11.80
CA ASN A 247 7.16 -7.82 -11.92
C ASN A 247 7.85 -8.03 -10.57
N PHE A 248 8.82 -8.93 -10.51
CA PHE A 248 9.66 -9.18 -9.34
C PHE A 248 10.99 -8.45 -9.50
N TYR A 249 11.32 -7.57 -8.56
CA TYR A 249 12.57 -6.83 -8.57
C TYR A 249 13.59 -7.46 -7.61
N ASP A 250 14.80 -7.71 -8.10
CA ASP A 250 15.92 -8.25 -7.34
C ASP A 250 15.61 -9.57 -6.63
N ASP A 251 15.55 -9.57 -5.30
CA ASP A 251 15.27 -10.72 -4.44
C ASP A 251 13.82 -10.77 -3.94
N ALA A 252 12.92 -9.96 -4.50
CA ALA A 252 11.52 -9.89 -4.11
C ALA A 252 10.82 -11.25 -4.20
N LYS A 253 10.02 -11.59 -3.18
CA LYS A 253 9.32 -12.87 -3.10
C LYS A 253 7.84 -12.68 -2.83
N LEU A 254 7.02 -13.46 -3.53
CA LEU A 254 5.59 -13.61 -3.27
C LEU A 254 5.36 -14.93 -2.51
N TYR A 255 4.95 -14.85 -1.26
CA TYR A 255 4.59 -16.01 -0.44
C TYR A 255 3.09 -16.20 -0.46
N ILE A 256 2.64 -17.36 -0.93
CA ILE A 256 1.25 -17.78 -0.90
C ILE A 256 1.10 -18.81 0.21
N ASP A 257 0.46 -18.41 1.31
CA ASP A 257 0.38 -19.21 2.52
C ASP A 257 -0.77 -20.25 2.48
N LYS A 258 -0.79 -21.09 3.51
CA LYS A 258 -1.70 -22.22 3.62
C LYS A 258 -3.16 -21.80 3.54
N GLY A 259 -3.91 -22.51 2.70
CA GLY A 259 -5.35 -22.28 2.50
C GLY A 259 -5.71 -21.20 1.49
N VAL A 260 -4.75 -20.35 1.07
CA VAL A 260 -4.95 -19.41 -0.03
C VAL A 260 -5.05 -20.17 -1.35
N THR A 261 -5.89 -19.68 -2.27
CA THR A 261 -5.90 -20.17 -3.65
C THR A 261 -5.30 -19.11 -4.56
N PHE A 262 -4.11 -19.38 -5.09
CA PHE A 262 -3.47 -18.53 -6.09
C PHE A 262 -4.14 -18.71 -7.44
N VAL A 263 -4.64 -17.63 -8.06
CA VAL A 263 -5.36 -17.66 -9.33
C VAL A 263 -4.58 -16.91 -10.40
N ILE A 264 -4.38 -17.56 -11.54
CA ILE A 264 -3.69 -16.96 -12.69
C ILE A 264 -4.73 -16.46 -13.68
N GLY A 265 -4.67 -15.17 -14.00
CA GLY A 265 -5.51 -14.55 -15.02
C GLY A 265 -5.00 -14.81 -16.44
N THR A 266 -5.89 -14.67 -17.43
CA THR A 266 -5.57 -14.89 -18.86
C THR A 266 -4.43 -14.00 -19.37
N ASN A 267 -4.28 -12.78 -18.81
CA ASN A 267 -3.24 -11.84 -19.21
C ASN A 267 -2.06 -11.81 -18.23
N ALA A 268 -2.03 -12.71 -17.25
CA ALA A 268 -0.94 -12.77 -16.28
C ALA A 268 0.38 -13.08 -16.99
N ALA A 269 1.44 -12.39 -16.55
CA ALA A 269 2.81 -12.62 -16.97
C ALA A 269 3.72 -12.37 -15.76
N PHE A 270 4.74 -13.21 -15.56
CA PHE A 270 5.64 -13.12 -14.42
C PHE A 270 7.03 -12.75 -14.94
N ASN A 271 7.48 -11.52 -14.64
CA ASN A 271 8.72 -10.96 -15.15
C ASN A 271 9.71 -10.75 -13.99
N PHE A 272 10.99 -11.00 -14.24
CA PHE A 272 12.06 -10.89 -13.25
C PHE A 272 13.10 -9.87 -13.67
N TYR A 273 13.43 -8.95 -12.77
CA TYR A 273 14.36 -7.85 -13.01
C TYR A 273 15.49 -7.84 -11.98
N GLY A 274 16.58 -7.13 -12.29
CA GLY A 274 17.72 -6.99 -11.39
C GLY A 274 18.52 -8.27 -11.25
N THR A 275 18.79 -8.71 -10.01
CA THR A 275 19.51 -9.97 -9.74
C THR A 275 18.73 -11.22 -10.17
N LYS A 276 17.41 -11.10 -10.37
CA LYS A 276 16.52 -12.20 -10.76
C LYS A 276 16.55 -13.38 -9.79
N THR A 277 16.81 -13.12 -8.51
CA THR A 277 16.83 -14.13 -7.44
C THR A 277 15.48 -14.28 -6.74
N GLY A 278 14.55 -13.33 -6.97
CA GLY A 278 13.20 -13.34 -6.46
C GLY A 278 12.32 -14.47 -7.02
N GLY A 279 11.08 -14.55 -6.56
CA GLY A 279 10.09 -15.48 -7.09
C GLY A 279 8.96 -15.87 -6.16
N ILE A 280 8.39 -17.05 -6.35
CA ILE A 280 7.12 -17.42 -5.72
C ILE A 280 7.32 -18.59 -4.78
N HIS A 281 6.87 -18.45 -3.54
CA HIS A 281 6.86 -19.50 -2.54
C HIS A 281 5.43 -19.95 -2.28
N PHE A 282 5.12 -21.20 -2.67
CA PHE A 282 3.84 -21.85 -2.41
C PHE A 282 3.95 -22.72 -1.15
N ASN A 283 3.23 -22.35 -0.10
CA ASN A 283 3.21 -23.08 1.17
C ASN A 283 1.81 -23.62 1.48
N GLY A 284 1.57 -24.92 1.24
CA GLY A 284 0.31 -25.55 1.67
C GLY A 284 -0.96 -24.98 1.02
N CYS A 285 -0.84 -24.41 -0.18
CA CYS A 285 -1.87 -23.62 -0.85
C CYS A 285 -2.48 -24.34 -2.06
N ASN A 286 -3.49 -23.73 -2.70
CA ASN A 286 -3.99 -24.15 -4.00
C ASN A 286 -3.44 -23.25 -5.10
N ILE A 287 -3.21 -23.80 -6.29
CA ILE A 287 -2.81 -23.08 -7.50
C ILE A 287 -3.87 -23.38 -8.56
N TYR A 288 -4.60 -22.36 -9.01
CA TYR A 288 -5.64 -22.46 -10.01
C TYR A 288 -5.17 -21.91 -11.35
N ILE A 289 -4.96 -22.80 -12.31
CA ILE A 289 -4.35 -22.50 -13.62
C ILE A 289 -5.34 -22.65 -14.77
N ALA A 290 -6.66 -22.69 -14.54
CA ALA A 290 -7.63 -22.97 -15.60
C ALA A 290 -7.67 -21.92 -16.72
N ASN A 291 -7.15 -20.71 -16.51
CA ASN A 291 -7.18 -19.65 -17.53
C ASN A 291 -5.92 -19.60 -18.38
N LYS A 292 -4.80 -20.14 -17.89
CA LYS A 292 -3.47 -20.03 -18.50
C LYS A 292 -2.45 -20.89 -17.76
N ASP A 293 -1.42 -21.33 -18.48
CA ASP A 293 -0.19 -21.87 -17.90
C ASP A 293 0.45 -20.92 -16.88
N LEU A 294 0.98 -21.50 -15.80
CA LEU A 294 1.95 -20.82 -14.93
C LEU A 294 3.34 -21.03 -15.52
N ILE A 295 3.88 -20.02 -16.19
CA ILE A 295 5.22 -20.10 -16.79
C ILE A 295 6.19 -19.22 -16.00
N LEU A 296 7.23 -19.84 -15.44
CA LEU A 296 8.36 -19.15 -14.80
C LEU A 296 9.65 -19.50 -15.54
N ASN A 297 10.09 -18.61 -16.42
CA ASN A 297 11.32 -18.83 -17.20
C ASN A 297 12.60 -18.52 -16.44
N GLU A 298 12.51 -17.70 -15.39
CA GLU A 298 13.60 -17.19 -14.57
C GLU A 298 13.13 -17.10 -13.11
N GLY A 299 14.03 -16.69 -12.20
CA GLY A 299 13.70 -16.51 -10.79
C GLY A 299 13.79 -17.79 -9.99
N SER A 300 13.01 -17.87 -8.91
CA SER A 300 12.92 -19.04 -8.05
C SER A 300 11.46 -19.44 -7.81
N ILE A 301 11.22 -20.74 -7.69
CA ILE A 301 9.95 -21.29 -7.22
C ILE A 301 10.21 -22.24 -6.06
N PHE A 302 9.52 -22.01 -4.95
CA PHE A 302 9.63 -22.82 -3.74
C PHE A 302 8.30 -23.50 -3.50
N PHE A 303 8.37 -24.80 -3.22
CA PHE A 303 7.22 -25.60 -2.83
C PHE A 303 7.43 -26.11 -1.41
N GLU A 304 6.48 -25.84 -0.53
CA GLU A 304 6.46 -26.31 0.85
C GLU A 304 5.07 -26.87 1.18
N ASN A 305 5.01 -27.93 1.99
CA ASN A 305 3.77 -28.60 2.39
C ASN A 305 2.91 -29.09 1.19
N GLY A 306 1.63 -29.42 1.43
CA GLY A 306 0.75 -29.94 0.39
C GLY A 306 0.22 -28.83 -0.53
N ILE A 307 0.65 -28.83 -1.78
CA ILE A 307 0.18 -27.93 -2.84
C ILE A 307 -0.77 -28.67 -3.77
N ARG A 308 -1.91 -28.07 -4.06
CA ARG A 308 -2.90 -28.62 -5.00
C ARG A 308 -2.96 -27.75 -6.26
N VAL A 309 -2.70 -28.34 -7.41
CA VAL A 309 -2.78 -27.67 -8.72
C VAL A 309 -4.07 -28.08 -9.40
N ILE A 310 -4.90 -27.10 -9.77
CA ILE A 310 -6.24 -27.31 -10.29
C ILE A 310 -6.34 -26.71 -11.69
N ASP A 311 -6.71 -27.56 -12.66
CA ASP A 311 -7.06 -27.16 -14.03
C ASP A 311 -8.39 -27.81 -14.46
N ASN A 312 -9.41 -27.01 -14.72
CA ASN A 312 -10.76 -27.48 -14.99
C ASN A 312 -11.00 -27.89 -16.46
N ASN A 313 -9.99 -28.50 -17.11
CA ASN A 313 -9.99 -29.07 -18.48
C ASN A 313 -9.36 -28.22 -19.59
N SER A 314 -8.37 -27.38 -19.28
CA SER A 314 -7.66 -26.61 -20.31
C SER A 314 -6.32 -27.23 -20.74
N TYR A 315 -5.91 -28.35 -20.11
CA TYR A 315 -4.58 -28.97 -20.26
C TYR A 315 -3.46 -27.99 -19.96
N ASN A 316 -3.71 -27.06 -19.05
CA ASN A 316 -2.74 -26.05 -18.67
C ASN A 316 -1.65 -26.67 -17.79
N ALA A 317 -0.48 -26.05 -17.83
CA ALA A 317 0.71 -26.54 -17.19
C ALA A 317 1.28 -25.54 -16.17
N ILE A 318 1.94 -26.07 -15.14
CA ILE A 318 3.03 -25.35 -14.49
C ILE A 318 4.31 -25.68 -15.26
N VAL A 319 4.95 -24.66 -15.81
CA VAL A 319 6.18 -24.76 -16.60
C VAL A 319 7.30 -24.03 -15.87
N ILE A 320 8.31 -24.80 -15.47
CA ILE A 320 9.54 -24.30 -14.88
C ILE A 320 10.60 -24.28 -15.98
N GLY A 321 10.99 -23.07 -16.41
CA GLY A 321 11.98 -22.87 -17.45
C GLY A 321 13.41 -23.12 -16.95
N SER A 322 14.33 -23.28 -17.90
CA SER A 322 15.71 -23.71 -17.66
C SER A 322 16.56 -22.73 -16.83
N ASN A 323 16.15 -21.46 -16.72
CA ASN A 323 16.82 -20.46 -15.88
C ASN A 323 16.08 -20.20 -14.56
N CYS A 324 15.06 -21.01 -14.23
CA CYS A 324 14.34 -20.93 -12.97
C CYS A 324 14.90 -21.93 -11.95
N ASN A 325 15.14 -21.48 -10.73
CA ASN A 325 15.54 -22.33 -9.62
C ASN A 325 14.30 -22.90 -8.92
N ALA A 326 14.07 -24.21 -9.05
CA ALA A 326 12.98 -24.88 -8.36
C ALA A 326 13.48 -25.61 -7.10
N GLN A 327 12.86 -25.31 -5.96
CA GLN A 327 13.18 -25.95 -4.69
C GLN A 327 11.94 -26.60 -4.07
N SER A 328 12.13 -27.85 -3.63
CA SER A 328 11.16 -28.60 -2.85
C SER A 328 11.65 -28.60 -1.40
N LEU A 329 10.93 -27.91 -0.52
CA LEU A 329 11.23 -27.79 0.91
C LEU A 329 10.59 -28.96 1.68
N ALA A 330 10.77 -28.97 3.01
CA ALA A 330 10.25 -30.04 3.85
C ALA A 330 8.74 -30.26 3.61
N THR A 331 8.35 -31.55 3.58
CA THR A 331 6.96 -32.01 3.41
C THR A 331 6.24 -31.58 2.13
N ALA A 332 6.93 -30.99 1.16
CA ALA A 332 6.37 -30.58 -0.12
C ALA A 332 5.76 -31.77 -0.88
N ARG A 333 4.49 -31.65 -1.26
CA ARG A 333 3.78 -32.58 -2.14
C ARG A 333 2.93 -31.80 -3.11
N ILE A 334 3.13 -32.03 -4.41
CA ILE A 334 2.34 -31.38 -5.45
C ILE A 334 1.33 -32.40 -5.98
N SER A 335 0.05 -32.16 -5.74
CA SER A 335 -1.05 -32.93 -6.30
C SER A 335 -1.57 -32.22 -7.53
N LEU A 336 -1.51 -32.89 -8.69
CA LEU A 336 -2.11 -32.42 -9.92
C LEU A 336 -3.53 -32.99 -10.01
N GLU A 337 -4.50 -32.13 -10.29
CA GLU A 337 -5.88 -32.55 -10.45
C GLU A 337 -6.43 -32.25 -11.84
N SER A 338 -7.39 -33.08 -12.24
CA SER A 338 -8.06 -32.97 -13.53
C SER A 338 -7.05 -33.05 -14.69
N ALA A 339 -7.00 -32.04 -15.56
CA ALA A 339 -6.11 -32.02 -16.73
C ALA A 339 -4.77 -31.30 -16.46
N ALA A 340 -4.51 -30.89 -15.22
CA ALA A 340 -3.31 -30.12 -14.88
C ALA A 340 -2.05 -30.93 -15.17
N THR A 341 -1.08 -30.29 -15.82
CA THR A 341 0.23 -30.90 -16.09
C THR A 341 1.35 -30.12 -15.40
N PHE A 342 2.51 -30.76 -15.28
CA PHE A 342 3.70 -30.16 -14.68
C PHE A 342 4.90 -30.49 -15.56
N SER A 343 5.65 -29.47 -15.95
CA SER A 343 6.78 -29.60 -16.88
C SER A 343 8.00 -28.83 -16.36
N VAL A 344 9.17 -29.47 -16.46
CA VAL A 344 10.48 -28.89 -16.12
C VAL A 344 11.34 -29.00 -17.37
N LEU A 345 11.83 -27.86 -17.86
CA LEU A 345 12.52 -27.74 -19.15
C LEU A 345 14.04 -27.68 -19.04
#